data_AF-A0A069D2J1-F1
#
_entry.id   AF-A0A069D2J1-F1
#
_cell.length_a   1.000
_cell.length_b   1.000
_cell.length_c   1.000
_cell.angle_alpha   90.00
_cell.angle_beta   90.00
_cell.angle_gamma   90.00
#
_symmetry.space_group_name_H-M   'P 1'
#
loop_
_entity.id
_entity.type
_entity.pdbx_description
1 polymer ?
#
loop_
_entity_poly.entity_id
_entity_poly.type
_entity_poly.pdbx_seq_one_letter_code
_entity_poly.pdbx_strand_id
1 'polypeptide(L)'
;MGIDMLDVLCCRITIGDADPSNPMAIQNPIVLTEVQEIEIEESYKKLIGTAKIVFPKGTVYQSTLIGNATIEGKDAGRITTEIMQDGVIVEKRTSQQAMNETSFCIGQRVNIKLGYNGVLKNMFDGYISAYNSDSQFEIQCENMAYKLKLKQAPKFETKASVSVNDVLGEKYGLLKDTGFEIHSDTKRFDIQIGKVKITDNFTVADILSEWSKYKVYCFLKYDENSPDNMPTIAIGRPYSSSKSQPVFPKDSEAKPFKIYFNYHVANNDLKIVKTDPKFLAVTGKALGADEKFFEVTVRMNPEYAPAVKGSKEFQTVNATQISKKTHKVTGNTTAEGTNTKTKVDLSTYTIVPYMSPNMKINSDKLVEETIEYFRNYNLNGITGHLTLFGDLALNTAVQVELIDDRNPSKNGIYLVEEVTTTFGTSGYRQKITIPYRISKSPGT
;
A
#
# COMPACT_ATOMS: atom_id res chain seq x y z
N MET A 1 -36.33 -2.29 -24.84
CA MET A 1 -35.39 -1.33 -24.21
C MET A 1 -35.88 -1.22 -22.78
N GLY A 2 -35.31 -2.03 -21.89
CA GLY A 2 -35.69 -2.00 -20.47
C GLY A 2 -35.34 -0.63 -19.91
N ILE A 3 -36.17 -0.08 -19.04
CA ILE A 3 -35.84 1.11 -18.26
C ILE A 3 -34.52 0.79 -17.55
N ASP A 4 -33.44 1.45 -17.94
CA ASP A 4 -32.14 1.32 -17.28
C ASP A 4 -32.38 1.57 -15.78
N MET A 5 -32.19 0.53 -14.97
CA MET A 5 -32.32 0.66 -13.52
C MET A 5 -31.22 1.61 -13.04
N LEU A 6 -31.61 2.69 -12.37
CA LEU A 6 -30.69 3.58 -11.68
C LEU A 6 -29.91 2.76 -10.65
N ASP A 7 -28.59 2.73 -10.78
CA ASP A 7 -27.73 2.13 -9.77
C ASP A 7 -27.69 3.01 -8.51
N VAL A 8 -28.06 2.41 -7.38
CA VAL A 8 -28.10 3.08 -6.07
C VAL A 8 -26.81 2.83 -5.33
N LEU A 9 -26.11 3.89 -4.94
CA LEU A 9 -24.93 3.81 -4.08
C LEU A 9 -25.32 3.29 -2.70
N CYS A 10 -24.59 2.30 -2.20
CA CYS A 10 -24.82 1.72 -0.89
C CYS A 10 -23.51 1.67 -0.11
N CYS A 11 -23.55 2.08 1.15
CA CYS A 11 -22.46 1.88 2.10
C CYS A 11 -22.99 1.21 3.38
N ARG A 12 -22.10 0.48 4.04
CA ARG A 12 -22.31 -0.02 5.40
C ARG A 12 -21.01 0.15 6.15
N ILE A 13 -21.03 1.01 7.16
CA ILE A 13 -19.94 1.27 8.08
C ILE A 13 -20.34 0.61 9.41
N THR A 14 -19.52 -0.31 9.89
CA THR A 14 -19.72 -0.98 11.17
C THR A 14 -18.60 -0.57 12.11
N ILE A 15 -18.94 0.05 13.24
CA ILE A 15 -17.98 0.50 14.27
C ILE A 15 -18.36 -0.12 15.61
N GLY A 16 -17.38 -0.56 16.39
CA GLY A 16 -17.64 -1.07 17.74
C GLY A 16 -16.38 -1.51 18.45
N ASP A 17 -16.55 -2.22 19.55
CA ASP A 17 -15.45 -2.62 20.41
C ASP A 17 -14.63 -3.74 19.75
N ALA A 18 -13.31 -3.67 19.91
CA ALA A 18 -12.42 -4.70 19.44
C ALA A 18 -12.48 -5.93 20.35
N ASP A 19 -12.58 -7.12 19.75
CA ASP A 19 -12.43 -8.37 20.50
C ASP A 19 -10.94 -8.76 20.62
N PRO A 20 -10.40 -8.93 21.84
CA PRO A 20 -9.01 -9.36 22.03
C PRO A 20 -8.73 -10.77 21.51
N SER A 21 -9.74 -11.66 21.50
CA SER A 21 -9.63 -13.06 21.10
C SER A 21 -9.89 -13.29 19.61
N ASN A 22 -10.66 -12.40 18.97
CA ASN A 22 -10.90 -12.42 17.53
C ASN A 22 -10.68 -11.02 16.93
N PRO A 23 -9.50 -10.73 16.37
CA PRO A 23 -9.15 -9.41 15.83
C PRO A 23 -10.13 -8.85 14.79
N MET A 24 -10.86 -9.72 14.08
CA MET A 24 -11.82 -9.37 13.04
C MET A 24 -13.24 -9.14 13.56
N ALA A 25 -13.56 -9.57 14.79
CA ALA A 25 -14.88 -9.36 15.37
C ALA A 25 -15.06 -7.92 15.85
N ILE A 26 -16.28 -7.40 15.64
CA ILE A 26 -16.73 -6.10 16.14
C ILE A 26 -17.83 -6.37 17.16
N GLN A 27 -17.54 -6.12 18.43
CA GLN A 27 -18.50 -6.26 19.53
C GLN A 27 -19.32 -4.98 19.67
N ASN A 28 -20.57 -5.12 20.13
CA ASN A 28 -21.52 -4.01 20.29
C ASN A 28 -21.60 -3.10 19.04
N PRO A 29 -21.81 -3.65 17.83
CA PRO A 29 -21.64 -2.90 16.61
C PRO A 29 -22.71 -1.81 16.44
N ILE A 30 -22.25 -0.61 16.17
CA ILE A 30 -23.02 0.48 15.58
C ILE A 30 -22.91 0.35 14.07
N VAL A 31 -24.06 0.29 13.39
CA VAL A 31 -24.13 0.18 11.93
C VAL A 31 -24.69 1.47 11.35
N LEU A 32 -23.91 2.09 10.46
CA LEU A 32 -24.26 3.31 9.74
C LEU A 32 -24.34 3.00 8.24
N THR A 33 -25.38 3.51 7.61
CA THR A 33 -25.64 3.32 6.17
C THR A 33 -25.69 4.63 5.40
N GLU A 34 -25.30 5.72 6.06
CA GLU A 34 -25.20 7.06 5.49
C GLU A 34 -23.83 7.65 5.81
N VAL A 35 -23.35 8.48 4.89
CA VAL A 35 -22.07 9.17 5.00
C VAL A 35 -22.08 10.36 4.05
N GLN A 36 -21.34 11.41 4.37
CA GLN A 36 -21.11 12.51 3.45
C GLN A 36 -19.97 12.18 2.50
N GLU A 37 -18.86 11.69 3.08
CA GLU A 37 -17.66 11.33 2.36
C GLU A 37 -16.87 10.23 3.09
N ILE A 38 -16.33 9.30 2.31
CA ILE A 38 -15.34 8.32 2.72
C ILE A 38 -14.16 8.45 1.76
N GLU A 39 -12.97 8.49 2.30
CA GLU A 39 -11.71 8.41 1.56
C GLU A 39 -10.83 7.33 2.18
N ILE A 40 -10.44 6.32 1.40
CA ILE A 40 -9.55 5.24 1.84
C ILE A 40 -8.29 5.30 0.98
N GLU A 41 -7.12 5.37 1.60
CA GLU A 41 -5.82 5.39 0.94
C GLU A 41 -5.01 4.14 1.32
N GLU A 42 -4.76 3.28 0.34
CA GLU A 42 -3.93 2.09 0.48
C GLU A 42 -2.79 2.11 -0.53
N SER A 43 -1.59 1.72 -0.13
CA SER A 43 -0.45 1.53 -1.03
C SER A 43 0.42 0.36 -0.59
N TYR A 44 0.91 -0.47 -1.51
CA TYR A 44 1.87 -1.51 -1.14
C TYR A 44 3.18 -0.93 -0.57
N LYS A 45 3.45 0.37 -0.77
CA LYS A 45 4.66 1.04 -0.27
C LYS A 45 4.58 1.41 1.21
N LYS A 46 3.37 1.47 1.78
CA LYS A 46 3.11 1.86 3.17
C LYS A 46 2.38 0.71 3.86
N LEU A 47 2.89 0.27 5.01
CA LEU A 47 2.25 -0.80 5.77
C LEU A 47 0.89 -0.35 6.34
N ILE A 48 0.83 0.89 6.82
CA ILE A 48 -0.37 1.50 7.39
C ILE A 48 -1.06 2.31 6.29
N GLY A 49 -2.19 1.81 5.80
CA GLY A 49 -3.16 2.56 5.03
C GLY A 49 -4.15 3.27 5.96
N THR A 50 -4.85 4.25 5.41
CA THR A 50 -5.72 5.15 6.16
C THR A 50 -7.12 5.16 5.59
N ALA A 51 -8.11 5.46 6.42
CA ALA A 51 -9.43 5.82 5.98
C ALA A 51 -9.93 7.05 6.75
N LYS A 52 -10.66 7.91 6.07
CA LYS A 52 -11.35 9.06 6.62
C LYS A 52 -12.84 8.90 6.34
N ILE A 53 -13.65 9.12 7.36
CA ILE A 53 -15.11 9.05 7.28
C ILE A 53 -15.67 10.37 7.80
N VAL A 54 -16.43 11.07 6.98
CA VAL A 54 -17.12 12.32 7.34
C VAL A 54 -18.61 12.06 7.29
N PHE A 55 -19.27 12.30 8.41
CA PHE A 55 -20.72 12.14 8.52
C PHE A 55 -21.46 13.46 8.34
N PRO A 56 -22.69 13.42 7.79
CA PRO A 56 -23.58 14.56 7.81
C PRO A 56 -23.83 15.08 9.23
N LYS A 57 -24.11 16.39 9.33
CA LYS A 57 -24.59 16.94 10.59
C LYS A 57 -25.93 16.31 10.96
N GLY A 58 -26.07 15.91 12.22
CA GLY A 58 -27.31 15.30 12.72
C GLY A 58 -27.47 13.80 12.42
N THR A 59 -26.43 13.11 11.95
CA THR A 59 -26.45 11.65 11.83
C THR A 59 -26.85 10.98 13.14
N VAL A 60 -27.79 10.04 13.03
CA VAL A 60 -28.29 9.22 14.13
C VAL A 60 -27.92 7.76 13.93
N TYR A 61 -27.67 7.06 15.03
CA TYR A 61 -27.48 5.62 15.02
C TYR A 61 -28.44 4.92 15.97
N GLN A 62 -28.69 3.64 15.70
CA GLN A 62 -29.53 2.82 16.56
C GLN A 62 -28.78 2.51 17.86
N SER A 63 -29.32 2.93 19.00
CA SER A 63 -28.74 2.65 20.31
C SER A 63 -29.17 1.26 20.78
N THR A 64 -28.20 0.38 21.04
CA THR A 64 -28.43 -0.94 21.66
C THR A 64 -28.58 -0.86 23.18
N LEU A 65 -28.29 0.30 23.78
CA LEU A 65 -28.57 0.63 25.17
C LEU A 65 -30.06 0.98 25.32
N ILE A 66 -30.90 -0.05 25.35
CA ILE A 66 -32.29 0.12 25.77
C ILE A 66 -32.25 0.36 27.29
N GLY A 67 -32.26 1.62 27.71
CA GLY A 67 -32.58 1.96 29.10
C GLY A 67 -33.94 1.35 29.46
N ASN A 68 -34.05 0.77 30.66
CA ASN A 68 -35.27 0.13 31.13
C ASN A 68 -36.50 1.01 30.81
N ALA A 69 -37.47 0.44 30.08
CA ALA A 69 -38.72 1.11 29.77
C ALA A 69 -39.38 1.59 31.06
N THR A 70 -39.72 2.88 31.12
CA THR A 70 -40.58 3.39 32.19
C THR A 70 -41.99 2.81 32.02
N ILE A 71 -42.68 2.64 33.15
CA ILE A 71 -43.98 1.96 33.31
C ILE A 71 -45.13 2.61 32.48
N GLU A 72 -44.88 3.74 31.83
CA GLU A 72 -45.91 4.55 31.15
C GLU A 72 -46.23 4.16 29.70
N GLY A 73 -45.67 3.07 29.16
CA GLY A 73 -46.15 2.53 27.87
C GLY A 73 -46.19 3.58 26.73
N LYS A 74 -45.12 4.37 26.57
CA LYS A 74 -45.00 5.28 25.42
C LYS A 74 -44.76 4.46 24.16
N ASP A 75 -45.79 4.45 23.33
CA ASP A 75 -45.87 3.98 21.96
C ASP A 75 -44.53 4.09 21.19
N ALA A 76 -44.12 2.98 20.56
CA ALA A 76 -42.85 2.83 19.83
C ALA A 76 -42.78 3.69 18.55
N GLY A 77 -43.85 4.43 18.22
CA GLY A 77 -43.96 5.31 17.05
C GLY A 77 -43.59 6.78 17.28
N ARG A 78 -43.19 7.20 18.50
CA ARG A 78 -42.91 8.63 18.78
C ARG A 78 -41.56 9.06 18.18
N ILE A 79 -41.62 9.88 17.12
CA ILE A 79 -40.50 10.68 16.64
C ILE A 79 -40.35 11.87 17.60
N THR A 80 -39.15 12.07 18.13
CA THR A 80 -38.79 13.19 19.00
C THR A 80 -37.75 14.05 18.31
N THR A 81 -37.82 15.37 18.55
CA THR A 81 -36.86 16.32 18.01
C THR A 81 -35.88 16.75 19.10
N GLU A 82 -34.58 16.62 18.85
CA GLU A 82 -33.54 17.16 19.71
C GLU A 82 -32.79 18.29 19.00
N ILE A 83 -32.52 19.36 19.75
CA ILE A 83 -31.66 20.46 19.30
C ILE A 83 -30.30 20.22 19.92
N MET A 84 -29.29 19.97 19.09
CA MET A 84 -27.91 19.77 19.53
C MET A 84 -27.26 21.09 19.95
N GLN A 85 -26.15 21.04 20.70
CA GLN A 85 -25.43 22.23 21.15
C GLN A 85 -24.96 23.13 20.01
N ASP A 86 -24.73 22.55 18.82
CA ASP A 86 -24.32 23.27 17.61
C ASP A 86 -25.52 23.81 16.79
N GLY A 87 -26.74 23.70 17.33
CA GLY A 87 -27.97 24.23 16.73
C GLY A 87 -28.62 23.33 15.67
N VAL A 88 -28.09 22.13 15.42
CA VAL A 88 -28.68 21.17 14.48
C VAL A 88 -29.92 20.53 15.10
N ILE A 89 -31.00 20.46 14.31
CA ILE A 89 -32.27 19.84 14.68
C ILE A 89 -32.28 18.42 14.15
N VAL A 90 -32.42 17.43 15.04
CA VAL A 90 -32.43 16.01 14.69
C VAL A 90 -33.77 15.38 15.07
N GLU A 91 -34.46 14.81 14.09
CA GLU A 91 -35.62 13.94 14.33
C GLU A 91 -35.16 12.50 14.55
N LYS A 92 -35.43 11.96 15.75
CA LYS A 92 -35.02 10.60 16.11
C LYS A 92 -36.19 9.79 16.65
N ARG A 93 -36.13 8.47 16.48
CA ARG A 93 -37.00 7.52 17.21
C ARG A 93 -36.43 7.27 18.61
N THR A 94 -37.25 6.80 19.54
CA THR A 94 -36.84 6.50 20.93
C THR A 94 -35.63 5.55 21.03
N SER A 95 -35.42 4.69 20.02
CA SER A 95 -34.30 3.74 19.93
C SER A 95 -33.05 4.29 19.22
N GLN A 96 -32.99 5.58 18.92
CA GLN A 96 -31.89 6.22 18.19
C GLN A 96 -31.20 7.27 19.07
N GLN A 97 -29.89 7.43 18.88
CA GLN A 97 -29.08 8.46 19.51
C GLN A 97 -28.38 9.30 18.44
N ALA A 98 -28.32 10.62 18.69
CA ALA A 98 -27.56 11.54 17.85
C ALA A 98 -26.06 11.34 18.11
N MET A 99 -25.28 11.36 17.05
CA MET A 99 -23.84 11.19 17.14
C MET A 99 -23.16 12.43 17.73
N ASN A 100 -22.24 12.22 18.67
CA ASN A 100 -21.54 13.25 19.44
C ASN A 100 -20.12 12.78 19.82
N GLU A 101 -19.36 13.61 20.53
CA GLU A 101 -17.96 13.36 20.95
C GLU A 101 -17.72 12.07 21.74
N THR A 102 -18.77 11.49 22.35
CA THR A 102 -18.69 10.23 23.12
C THR A 102 -19.19 9.02 22.33
N SER A 103 -19.62 9.22 21.09
CA SER A 103 -20.18 8.14 20.27
C SER A 103 -19.12 7.15 19.80
N PHE A 104 -17.89 7.62 19.59
CA PHE A 104 -16.77 6.79 19.14
C PHE A 104 -15.48 7.12 19.87
N CYS A 105 -14.67 6.09 20.10
CA CYS A 105 -13.41 6.18 20.83
C CYS A 105 -12.25 5.67 19.98
N ILE A 106 -11.06 6.25 20.21
CA ILE A 106 -9.81 5.75 19.62
C ILE A 106 -9.60 4.28 20.04
N GLY A 107 -9.23 3.44 19.08
CA GLY A 107 -9.00 2.01 19.27
C GLY A 107 -10.22 1.12 18.99
N GLN A 108 -11.40 1.68 18.71
CA GLN A 108 -12.54 0.90 18.24
C GLN A 108 -12.31 0.33 16.83
N ARG A 109 -12.85 -0.86 16.55
CA ARG A 109 -12.82 -1.46 15.21
C ARG A 109 -13.76 -0.71 14.28
N VAL A 110 -13.35 -0.58 13.02
CA VAL A 110 -14.16 -0.11 11.91
C VAL A 110 -14.08 -1.06 10.73
N ASN A 111 -15.22 -1.35 10.12
CA ASN A 111 -15.34 -2.07 8.86
C ASN A 111 -16.14 -1.20 7.88
N ILE A 112 -15.61 -1.01 6.66
CA ILE A 112 -16.26 -0.21 5.61
C ILE A 112 -16.56 -1.10 4.42
N LYS A 113 -17.85 -1.19 4.07
CA LYS A 113 -18.33 -1.92 2.89
C LYS A 113 -19.06 -0.97 1.96
N LEU A 114 -18.67 -0.97 0.68
CA LEU A 114 -19.17 -0.05 -0.35
C LEU A 114 -19.66 -0.84 -1.56
N GLY A 115 -20.63 -0.32 -2.31
CA GLY A 115 -21.10 -0.95 -3.53
C GLY A 115 -22.33 -0.30 -4.15
N TYR A 116 -22.98 -1.05 -5.03
CA TYR A 116 -24.16 -0.62 -5.78
C TYR A 116 -25.31 -1.61 -5.57
N ASN A 117 -26.55 -1.11 -5.52
CA ASN A 117 -27.79 -1.90 -5.45
C ASN A 117 -27.79 -2.95 -4.32
N GLY A 118 -27.23 -2.59 -3.16
CA GLY A 118 -27.11 -3.48 -2.00
C GLY A 118 -26.02 -4.55 -2.11
N VAL A 119 -25.33 -4.67 -3.25
CA VAL A 119 -24.18 -5.57 -3.41
C VAL A 119 -22.93 -4.88 -2.88
N LEU A 120 -22.61 -5.13 -1.62
CA LEU A 120 -21.51 -4.49 -0.91
C LEU A 120 -20.24 -5.33 -0.95
N LYS A 121 -19.10 -4.69 -1.23
CA LYS A 121 -17.76 -5.26 -1.14
C LYS A 121 -17.01 -4.69 0.05
N ASN A 122 -16.14 -5.51 0.64
CA ASN A 122 -15.29 -5.07 1.74
C ASN A 122 -14.16 -4.19 1.23
N MET A 123 -14.10 -2.94 1.70
CA MET A 123 -13.12 -1.96 1.22
C MET A 123 -12.09 -1.58 2.28
N PHE A 124 -12.42 -1.72 3.57
CA PHE A 124 -11.50 -1.37 4.64
C PHE A 124 -11.83 -2.08 5.94
N ASP A 125 -10.77 -2.55 6.61
CA ASP A 125 -10.79 -3.06 7.98
C ASP A 125 -9.69 -2.39 8.78
N GLY A 126 -10.05 -1.78 9.91
CA GLY A 126 -9.09 -1.03 10.70
C GLY A 126 -9.56 -0.57 12.07
N TYR A 127 -8.85 0.40 12.63
CA TYR A 127 -9.13 0.95 13.95
C TYR A 127 -9.22 2.46 13.87
N ILE A 128 -10.10 3.05 14.69
CA ILE A 128 -10.16 4.50 14.85
C ILE A 128 -8.86 4.97 15.48
N SER A 129 -8.17 5.89 14.83
CA SER A 129 -6.91 6.48 15.29
C SER A 129 -7.09 7.92 15.78
N ALA A 130 -8.08 8.65 15.24
CA ALA A 130 -8.47 9.98 15.70
C ALA A 130 -9.92 10.29 15.33
N TYR A 131 -10.51 11.32 15.95
CA TYR A 131 -11.81 11.86 15.58
C TYR A 131 -11.83 13.39 15.78
N ASN A 132 -12.75 14.06 15.10
CA ASN A 132 -13.06 15.47 15.28
C ASN A 132 -14.59 15.65 15.33
N SER A 133 -15.08 16.24 16.42
CA SER A 133 -16.51 16.47 16.68
C SER A 133 -16.94 17.93 16.61
N ASP A 134 -16.02 18.88 16.37
CA ASP A 134 -16.30 20.32 16.49
C ASP A 134 -17.17 20.88 15.35
N SER A 135 -17.25 20.19 14.21
CA SER A 135 -18.00 20.62 13.03
C SER A 135 -18.83 19.49 12.44
N GLN A 136 -18.42 18.93 11.30
CA GLN A 136 -18.91 17.65 10.82
C GLN A 136 -18.12 16.57 11.52
N PHE A 137 -18.82 15.56 12.03
CA PHE A 137 -18.16 14.48 12.76
C PHE A 137 -17.28 13.70 11.78
N GLU A 138 -15.97 13.76 12.03
CA GLU A 138 -14.94 13.12 11.22
C GLU A 138 -14.25 12.05 12.04
N ILE A 139 -14.04 10.88 11.44
CA ILE A 139 -13.25 9.80 12.01
C ILE A 139 -12.09 9.51 11.08
N GLN A 140 -10.90 9.43 11.66
CA GLN A 140 -9.70 8.95 11.00
C GLN A 140 -9.39 7.55 11.52
N CYS A 141 -9.07 6.68 10.58
CA CYS A 141 -8.86 5.27 10.80
C CYS A 141 -7.55 4.85 10.17
N GLU A 142 -6.94 3.83 10.75
CA GLU A 142 -5.80 3.13 10.17
C GLU A 142 -6.17 1.66 9.96
N ASN A 143 -5.62 1.02 8.94
CA ASN A 143 -5.93 -0.37 8.62
C ASN A 143 -5.52 -1.34 9.76
N MET A 144 -5.76 -2.64 9.57
CA MET A 144 -5.48 -3.65 10.60
C MET A 144 -4.06 -3.61 11.18
N ALA A 145 -3.07 -3.13 10.42
CA ALA A 145 -1.69 -3.03 10.88
C ALA A 145 -1.48 -1.97 12.00
N TYR A 146 -2.51 -1.18 12.36
CA TYR A 146 -2.55 -0.36 13.57
C TYR A 146 -2.06 -1.12 14.82
N LYS A 147 -2.46 -2.39 14.98
CA LYS A 147 -2.03 -3.25 16.11
C LYS A 147 -0.51 -3.43 16.20
N LEU A 148 0.20 -3.37 15.07
CA LEU A 148 1.66 -3.50 15.05
C LEU A 148 2.38 -2.28 15.62
N LYS A 149 1.72 -1.11 15.67
CA LYS A 149 2.23 0.08 16.37
C LYS A 149 2.09 -0.05 17.88
N LEU A 150 1.15 -0.87 18.37
CA LEU A 150 0.92 -1.08 19.79
C LEU A 150 1.85 -2.15 20.39
N LYS A 151 2.49 -2.96 19.54
CA LYS A 151 3.39 -4.04 19.98
C LYS A 151 4.84 -3.62 19.84
N GLN A 152 5.58 -3.72 20.94
CA GLN A 152 7.04 -3.57 20.96
C GLN A 152 7.71 -4.76 20.26
N ALA A 153 8.70 -4.48 19.42
CA ALA A 153 9.49 -5.50 18.75
C ALA A 153 10.40 -6.24 19.76
N PRO A 154 10.58 -7.57 19.63
CA PRO A 154 11.54 -8.29 20.45
C PRO A 154 12.96 -7.81 20.15
N LYS A 155 13.76 -7.65 21.21
CA LYS A 155 15.16 -7.27 21.08
C LYS A 155 15.99 -8.50 20.70
N PHE A 156 16.69 -8.42 19.57
CA PHE A 156 17.62 -9.46 19.15
C PHE A 156 18.70 -8.90 18.22
N GLU A 157 19.80 -9.64 18.12
CA GLU A 157 20.84 -9.40 17.14
C GLU A 157 21.17 -10.73 16.45
N THR A 158 21.19 -10.74 15.12
CA THR A 158 21.53 -11.94 14.36
C THR A 158 23.05 -12.08 14.26
N LYS A 159 23.57 -13.32 14.23
CA LYS A 159 25.03 -13.56 14.11
C LYS A 159 25.55 -13.45 12.67
N ALA A 160 24.66 -13.64 11.70
CA ALA A 160 24.92 -13.58 10.26
C ALA A 160 23.67 -13.05 9.55
N SER A 161 23.76 -12.90 8.23
CA SER A 161 22.61 -12.64 7.35
C SER A 161 21.46 -13.62 7.60
N VAL A 162 20.24 -13.08 7.66
CA VAL A 162 18.99 -13.85 7.80
C VAL A 162 17.98 -13.45 6.73
N SER A 163 16.94 -14.27 6.57
CA SER A 163 15.81 -13.95 5.70
C SER A 163 14.64 -13.32 6.44
N VAL A 164 13.71 -12.75 5.67
CA VAL A 164 12.43 -12.25 6.16
C VAL A 164 11.67 -13.35 6.91
N ASN A 165 11.66 -14.58 6.39
CA ASN A 165 10.93 -15.70 6.98
C ASN A 165 11.49 -16.07 8.36
N ASP A 166 12.82 -16.04 8.52
CA ASP A 166 13.46 -16.24 9.82
C ASP A 166 13.03 -15.16 10.83
N VAL A 167 13.01 -13.88 10.42
CA VAL A 167 12.71 -12.75 11.30
C VAL A 167 11.24 -12.72 11.71
N LEU A 168 10.33 -12.92 10.76
CA LEU A 168 8.89 -12.92 11.01
C LEU A 168 8.38 -14.22 11.63
N GLY A 169 9.06 -15.33 11.39
CA GLY A 169 8.71 -16.64 11.90
C GLY A 169 9.11 -16.86 13.35
N GLU A 170 9.03 -18.11 13.80
CA GLU A 170 9.22 -18.50 15.20
C GLU A 170 10.64 -18.23 15.73
N LYS A 171 11.65 -18.24 14.85
CA LYS A 171 13.07 -18.13 15.22
C LYS A 171 13.41 -16.83 15.93
N TYR A 172 12.89 -15.70 15.44
CA TYR A 172 13.06 -14.39 16.07
C TYR A 172 11.75 -13.77 16.55
N GLY A 173 10.61 -14.30 16.11
CA GLY A 173 9.30 -14.02 16.68
C GLY A 173 8.83 -12.57 16.53
N LEU A 174 9.20 -11.87 15.44
CA LEU A 174 8.84 -10.46 15.26
C LEU A 174 7.31 -10.25 15.25
N LEU A 175 6.55 -11.22 14.74
CA LEU A 175 5.07 -11.18 14.70
C LEU A 175 4.40 -11.88 15.90
N LYS A 176 5.17 -12.39 16.86
CA LYS A 176 4.63 -13.13 17.99
C LYS A 176 3.65 -12.28 18.81
N ASP A 177 2.50 -12.87 19.12
CA ASP A 177 1.39 -12.24 19.86
C ASP A 177 0.80 -10.97 19.20
N THR A 178 1.05 -10.76 17.91
CA THR A 178 0.43 -9.65 17.16
C THR A 178 -0.92 -10.03 16.56
N GLY A 179 -1.20 -11.34 16.45
CA GLY A 179 -2.33 -11.88 15.70
C GLY A 179 -2.10 -11.93 14.18
N PHE A 180 -0.95 -11.49 13.68
CA PHE A 180 -0.60 -11.56 12.28
C PHE A 180 0.28 -12.76 11.98
N GLU A 181 0.03 -13.37 10.82
CA GLU A 181 0.92 -14.35 10.22
C GLU A 181 1.58 -13.80 8.95
N ILE A 182 2.69 -14.43 8.56
CA ILE A 182 3.34 -14.16 7.28
C ILE A 182 2.57 -14.81 6.14
N HIS A 183 2.29 -14.05 5.08
CA HIS A 183 1.55 -14.48 3.91
C HIS A 183 2.23 -15.66 3.20
N SER A 184 1.45 -16.58 2.63
CA SER A 184 1.92 -17.80 1.96
C SER A 184 2.90 -17.52 0.81
N ASP A 185 2.60 -16.54 -0.05
CA ASP A 185 3.53 -16.11 -1.11
C ASP A 185 4.87 -15.65 -0.53
N THR A 186 4.88 -14.85 0.54
CA THR A 186 6.13 -14.45 1.20
C THR A 186 6.91 -15.68 1.68
N LYS A 187 6.23 -16.66 2.29
CA LYS A 187 6.86 -17.92 2.75
C LYS A 187 7.54 -18.70 1.62
N ARG A 188 7.01 -18.63 0.38
CA ARG A 188 7.62 -19.28 -0.80
C ARG A 188 8.97 -18.69 -1.18
N PHE A 189 9.28 -17.50 -0.68
CA PHE A 189 10.44 -16.73 -1.09
C PHE A 189 11.40 -16.48 0.07
N ASP A 190 12.66 -16.86 -0.11
CA ASP A 190 13.69 -16.63 0.89
C ASP A 190 14.36 -15.26 0.67
N ILE A 191 13.62 -14.18 1.00
CA ILE A 191 14.13 -12.81 0.84
C ILE A 191 15.18 -12.55 1.91
N GLN A 192 16.44 -12.49 1.50
CA GLN A 192 17.56 -12.17 2.37
C GLN A 192 17.61 -10.68 2.69
N ILE A 193 17.71 -10.33 3.98
CA ILE A 193 17.69 -8.95 4.48
C ILE A 193 18.96 -8.55 5.25
N GLY A 194 19.96 -9.43 5.27
CA GLY A 194 21.24 -9.16 5.94
C GLY A 194 21.16 -9.34 7.44
N LYS A 195 22.14 -8.77 8.14
CA LYS A 195 22.22 -8.82 9.60
C LYS A 195 21.21 -7.85 10.20
N VAL A 196 20.39 -8.33 11.13
CA VAL A 196 19.37 -7.52 11.80
C VAL A 196 19.78 -7.30 13.25
N LYS A 197 19.68 -6.05 13.71
CA LYS A 197 19.95 -5.66 15.08
C LYS A 197 18.83 -4.74 15.57
N ILE A 198 18.06 -5.24 16.54
CA ILE A 198 16.98 -4.52 17.20
C ILE A 198 17.37 -4.39 18.67
N THR A 199 17.89 -3.23 19.06
CA THR A 199 18.32 -2.93 20.44
C THR A 199 17.46 -1.92 21.15
N ASP A 200 16.86 -1.01 20.38
CA ASP A 200 16.06 0.08 20.91
C ASP A 200 14.59 -0.33 21.02
N ASN A 201 13.77 0.54 21.61
CA ASN A 201 12.35 0.30 21.82
C ASN A 201 11.56 0.70 20.56
N PHE A 202 11.73 -0.08 19.50
CA PHE A 202 10.96 0.06 18.26
C PHE A 202 9.67 -0.77 18.33
N THR A 203 8.62 -0.29 17.68
CA THR A 203 7.41 -1.09 17.45
C THR A 203 7.64 -2.08 16.32
N VAL A 204 6.80 -3.11 16.23
CA VAL A 204 6.85 -4.04 15.08
C VAL A 204 6.63 -3.29 13.76
N ALA A 205 5.72 -2.31 13.76
CA ALA A 205 5.47 -1.46 12.59
C ALA A 205 6.71 -0.66 12.14
N ASP A 206 7.50 -0.13 13.08
CA ASP A 206 8.72 0.63 12.75
C ASP A 206 9.74 -0.22 12.02
N ILE A 207 9.98 -1.44 12.51
CA ILE A 207 10.93 -2.39 11.93
C ILE A 207 10.50 -2.78 10.51
N LEU A 208 9.22 -3.13 10.32
CA LEU A 208 8.68 -3.48 9.01
C LEU A 208 8.71 -2.29 8.04
N SER A 209 8.44 -1.08 8.52
CA SER A 209 8.46 0.14 7.71
C SER A 209 9.87 0.54 7.29
N GLU A 210 10.89 0.25 8.12
CA GLU A 210 12.29 0.51 7.79
C GLU A 210 12.75 -0.28 6.56
N TRP A 211 12.18 -1.45 6.29
CA TRP A 211 12.53 -2.26 5.12
C TRP A 211 12.23 -1.55 3.79
N SER A 212 11.30 -0.60 3.79
CA SER A 212 10.99 0.24 2.62
C SER A 212 12.20 1.05 2.12
N LYS A 213 13.13 1.44 3.02
CA LYS A 213 14.41 2.09 2.67
C LYS A 213 15.28 1.19 1.79
N TYR A 214 15.08 -0.12 1.90
CA TYR A 214 15.76 -1.14 1.11
C TYR A 214 14.89 -1.66 -0.05
N LYS A 215 13.81 -0.96 -0.40
CA LYS A 215 12.86 -1.34 -1.47
C LYS A 215 12.24 -2.73 -1.25
N VAL A 216 12.20 -3.17 0.00
CA VAL A 216 11.44 -4.34 0.45
C VAL A 216 10.21 -3.78 1.15
N TYR A 217 9.04 -4.04 0.58
CA TYR A 217 7.82 -3.42 1.03
C TYR A 217 6.95 -4.43 1.78
N CYS A 218 6.28 -3.94 2.82
CA CYS A 218 5.42 -4.70 3.71
C CYS A 218 4.01 -4.11 3.59
N PHE A 219 3.01 -4.95 3.37
CA PHE A 219 1.60 -4.54 3.25
C PHE A 219 0.70 -5.70 3.66
N LEU A 220 -0.58 -5.39 3.86
CA LEU A 220 -1.59 -6.38 4.20
C LEU A 220 -2.10 -7.06 2.92
N LYS A 221 -2.13 -8.39 2.91
CA LYS A 221 -2.80 -9.17 1.86
C LYS A 221 -3.97 -9.93 2.48
N TYR A 222 -5.14 -9.79 1.85
CA TYR A 222 -6.37 -10.44 2.25
C TYR A 222 -6.57 -11.66 1.35
N ASP A 223 -6.54 -12.85 1.95
CA ASP A 223 -6.74 -14.11 1.24
C ASP A 223 -8.23 -14.49 1.26
N GLU A 224 -8.82 -14.73 0.08
CA GLU A 224 -10.23 -15.14 -0.05
C GLU A 224 -10.54 -16.42 0.74
N ASN A 225 -9.55 -17.30 0.88
CA ASN A 225 -9.67 -18.58 1.59
C ASN A 225 -9.18 -18.50 3.05
N SER A 226 -8.96 -17.30 3.59
CA SER A 226 -8.58 -17.14 5.00
C SER A 226 -9.72 -17.60 5.92
N PRO A 227 -9.49 -18.53 6.87
CA PRO A 227 -10.55 -19.08 7.70
C PRO A 227 -11.19 -18.06 8.65
N ASP A 228 -10.45 -17.01 9.03
CA ASP A 228 -10.87 -15.99 9.99
C ASP A 228 -11.01 -14.59 9.36
N ASN A 229 -10.78 -14.46 8.04
CA ASN A 229 -10.70 -13.20 7.29
C ASN A 229 -9.62 -12.23 7.78
N MET A 230 -8.70 -12.67 8.65
CA MET A 230 -7.59 -11.85 9.12
C MET A 230 -6.60 -11.67 7.97
N PRO A 231 -6.17 -10.42 7.66
CA PRO A 231 -5.11 -10.21 6.68
C PRO A 231 -3.77 -10.73 7.20
N THR A 232 -2.93 -11.19 6.28
CA THR A 232 -1.57 -11.61 6.58
C THR A 232 -0.55 -10.57 6.10
N ILE A 233 0.67 -10.63 6.64
CA ILE A 233 1.77 -9.74 6.27
C ILE A 233 2.45 -10.27 5.02
N ALA A 234 2.24 -9.56 3.91
CA ALA A 234 2.92 -9.81 2.65
C ALA A 234 4.17 -8.94 2.55
N ILE A 235 5.29 -9.56 2.16
CA ILE A 235 6.56 -8.87 1.99
C ILE A 235 7.18 -9.27 0.66
N GLY A 236 7.69 -8.26 -0.03
CA GLY A 236 8.29 -8.53 -1.32
C GLY A 236 8.78 -7.28 -2.01
N ARG A 237 9.04 -7.46 -3.30
CA ARG A 237 9.59 -6.44 -4.17
C ARG A 237 8.62 -6.31 -5.37
N PRO A 238 8.19 -5.09 -5.73
CA PRO A 238 7.21 -4.88 -6.80
C PRO A 238 7.75 -5.23 -8.17
N TYR A 239 9.07 -5.13 -8.35
CA TYR A 239 9.74 -5.42 -9.60
C TYR A 239 11.02 -6.19 -9.30
N SER A 240 11.21 -7.33 -9.97
CA SER A 240 12.49 -8.04 -10.04
C SER A 240 12.76 -8.42 -11.48
N SER A 241 13.97 -8.18 -11.97
CA SER A 241 14.39 -8.60 -13.32
C SER A 241 14.86 -10.04 -13.38
N SER A 242 15.03 -10.72 -12.24
CA SER A 242 15.40 -12.13 -12.25
C SER A 242 14.18 -13.01 -12.40
N LYS A 243 14.18 -13.88 -13.42
CA LYS A 243 13.14 -14.89 -13.64
C LYS A 243 13.02 -15.88 -12.48
N SER A 244 14.04 -16.00 -11.64
CA SER A 244 14.07 -16.87 -10.45
C SER A 244 13.63 -16.16 -9.16
N GLN A 245 13.12 -14.93 -9.24
CA GLN A 245 12.85 -14.11 -8.06
C GLN A 245 11.37 -13.77 -7.80
N PRO A 246 11.05 -13.43 -6.53
CA PRO A 246 9.72 -13.04 -6.12
C PRO A 246 9.38 -11.71 -6.76
N VAL A 247 8.32 -11.67 -7.55
CA VAL A 247 7.62 -10.43 -7.88
C VAL A 247 6.29 -10.50 -7.16
N PHE A 248 5.83 -9.36 -6.62
CA PHE A 248 4.46 -9.25 -6.09
C PHE A 248 3.44 -9.85 -7.07
N PRO A 249 2.45 -10.54 -6.51
CA PRO A 249 2.15 -11.93 -6.81
C PRO A 249 2.04 -12.19 -8.31
N LYS A 250 2.83 -13.16 -8.79
CA LYS A 250 2.26 -14.14 -9.71
C LYS A 250 1.43 -15.06 -8.83
N ASP A 251 0.21 -14.68 -8.49
CA ASP A 251 -0.77 -15.70 -8.15
C ASP A 251 -0.69 -16.66 -9.32
N SER A 252 -0.17 -17.87 -9.11
CA SER A 252 0.16 -18.80 -10.19
C SER A 252 -1.07 -19.19 -11.04
N GLU A 253 -2.25 -18.72 -10.63
CA GLU A 253 -3.55 -18.95 -11.26
C GLU A 253 -4.42 -17.69 -11.45
N ALA A 254 -4.18 -16.57 -10.74
CA ALA A 254 -5.07 -15.41 -10.83
C ALA A 254 -4.73 -14.56 -12.08
N LYS A 255 -5.69 -14.48 -12.99
CA LYS A 255 -5.60 -13.61 -14.16
C LYS A 255 -5.63 -12.13 -13.72
N PRO A 256 -4.89 -11.24 -14.38
CA PRO A 256 -4.98 -9.81 -14.11
C PRO A 256 -6.43 -9.31 -14.19
N PHE A 257 -6.77 -8.34 -13.33
CA PHE A 257 -8.07 -7.67 -13.38
C PHE A 257 -8.18 -6.89 -14.70
N LYS A 258 -9.20 -7.18 -15.49
CA LYS A 258 -9.38 -6.53 -16.79
C LYS A 258 -10.06 -5.18 -16.63
N ILE A 259 -9.37 -4.11 -17.01
CA ILE A 259 -9.89 -2.75 -17.03
C ILE A 259 -10.17 -2.36 -18.48
N TYR A 260 -11.41 -2.56 -18.89
CA TYR A 260 -11.96 -2.03 -20.13
C TYR A 260 -12.18 -0.51 -20.04
N PHE A 261 -11.53 0.25 -20.92
CA PHE A 261 -11.61 1.72 -20.94
C PHE A 261 -12.99 2.27 -21.25
N ASN A 262 -13.75 1.56 -22.07
CA ASN A 262 -15.11 1.94 -22.45
C ASN A 262 -16.17 1.64 -21.37
N TYR A 263 -15.80 0.96 -20.28
CA TYR A 263 -16.75 0.54 -19.25
C TYR A 263 -16.32 0.98 -17.84
N HIS A 264 -15.10 0.66 -17.41
CA HIS A 264 -14.67 0.90 -16.03
C HIS A 264 -14.06 2.28 -15.80
N VAL A 265 -13.55 2.96 -16.83
CA VAL A 265 -12.76 4.19 -16.69
C VAL A 265 -13.67 5.41 -16.70
N ALA A 266 -13.69 6.13 -15.57
CA ALA A 266 -14.41 7.40 -15.43
C ALA A 266 -13.55 8.61 -15.84
N ASN A 267 -12.24 8.57 -15.56
CA ASN A 267 -11.29 9.58 -16.02
C ASN A 267 -9.91 8.98 -16.31
N ASN A 268 -9.22 9.52 -17.31
CA ASN A 268 -7.92 9.04 -17.76
C ASN A 268 -6.87 10.16 -17.76
N ASP A 269 -6.01 10.16 -16.75
CA ASP A 269 -4.87 11.07 -16.65
C ASP A 269 -3.54 10.38 -17.04
N LEU A 270 -3.61 9.19 -17.67
CA LEU A 270 -2.44 8.44 -18.08
C LEU A 270 -1.77 9.11 -19.27
N LYS A 271 -0.47 9.39 -19.14
CA LYS A 271 0.39 9.90 -20.20
C LYS A 271 1.37 8.83 -20.62
N ILE A 272 1.56 8.67 -21.92
CA ILE A 272 2.66 7.86 -22.44
C ILE A 272 3.91 8.67 -22.25
N VAL A 273 4.87 8.11 -21.52
CA VAL A 273 6.19 8.69 -21.36
C VAL A 273 7.13 7.82 -22.14
N LYS A 274 7.72 8.40 -23.19
CA LYS A 274 8.91 7.81 -23.80
C LYS A 274 10.10 8.32 -23.00
N THR A 275 10.62 7.51 -22.12
CA THR A 275 11.85 7.84 -21.40
C THR A 275 12.98 7.81 -22.41
N ASP A 276 13.58 8.97 -22.71
CA ASP A 276 14.85 9.01 -23.45
C ASP A 276 15.91 8.31 -22.59
N PRO A 277 16.60 7.27 -23.09
CA PRO A 277 17.69 6.62 -22.39
C PRO A 277 18.70 7.58 -21.76
N LYS A 278 18.91 8.77 -22.34
CA LYS A 278 19.80 9.81 -21.79
C LYS A 278 19.35 10.36 -20.43
N PHE A 279 18.05 10.34 -20.15
CA PHE A 279 17.42 10.78 -18.90
C PHE A 279 16.90 9.60 -18.06
N LEU A 280 17.31 8.37 -18.38
CA LEU A 280 17.11 7.19 -17.53
C LEU A 280 18.31 7.04 -16.59
N ALA A 281 18.02 6.72 -15.32
CA ALA A 281 19.03 6.29 -14.36
C ALA A 281 18.51 5.07 -13.62
N VAL A 282 19.36 4.07 -13.41
CA VAL A 282 19.01 2.87 -12.64
C VAL A 282 19.83 2.88 -11.36
N THR A 283 19.17 2.93 -10.22
CA THR A 283 19.81 2.81 -8.90
C THR A 283 19.81 1.35 -8.48
N GLY A 284 20.95 0.70 -8.69
CA GLY A 284 21.24 -0.65 -8.20
C GLY A 284 21.55 -0.63 -6.71
N LYS A 285 20.95 -1.53 -5.95
CA LYS A 285 21.23 -1.76 -4.53
C LYS A 285 21.56 -3.24 -4.31
N ALA A 286 22.46 -3.55 -3.40
CA ALA A 286 22.79 -4.93 -3.08
C ALA A 286 23.31 -5.09 -1.65
N LEU A 287 23.30 -6.33 -1.18
CA LEU A 287 23.92 -6.70 0.09
C LEU A 287 25.37 -7.14 -0.14
N GLY A 288 26.30 -6.34 0.37
CA GLY A 288 27.74 -6.59 0.27
C GLY A 288 28.23 -7.77 1.11
N ALA A 289 29.47 -8.17 0.88
CA ALA A 289 30.12 -9.24 1.65
C ALA A 289 30.31 -8.87 3.13
N ASP A 290 30.27 -7.57 3.45
CA ASP A 290 30.28 -7.02 4.80
C ASP A 290 28.89 -6.97 5.44
N GLU A 291 27.89 -7.60 4.82
CA GLU A 291 26.49 -7.65 5.26
C GLU A 291 25.83 -6.27 5.36
N LYS A 292 26.38 -5.27 4.67
CA LYS A 292 25.77 -3.94 4.56
C LYS A 292 25.19 -3.73 3.17
N PHE A 293 24.07 -3.03 3.12
CA PHE A 293 23.54 -2.57 1.84
C PHE A 293 24.41 -1.45 1.29
N PHE A 294 24.72 -1.54 0.01
CA PHE A 294 25.36 -0.48 -0.76
C PHE A 294 24.57 -0.25 -2.04
N GLU A 295 24.67 0.96 -2.59
CA GLU A 295 23.98 1.33 -3.83
C GLU A 295 24.93 2.00 -4.82
N VAL A 296 24.59 1.85 -6.10
CA VAL A 296 25.25 2.47 -7.24
C VAL A 296 24.16 2.97 -8.18
N THR A 297 24.34 4.15 -8.78
CA THR A 297 23.42 4.59 -9.82
C THR A 297 24.13 4.58 -11.17
N VAL A 298 23.54 3.91 -12.15
CA VAL A 298 24.04 3.81 -13.52
C VAL A 298 23.18 4.69 -14.42
N ARG A 299 23.82 5.47 -15.29
CA ARG A 299 23.17 6.20 -16.39
C ARG A 299 24.02 6.12 -17.66
N MET A 300 23.46 6.50 -18.81
CA MET A 300 24.28 6.72 -20.01
C MET A 300 25.34 7.78 -19.74
N ASN A 301 26.56 7.54 -20.19
CA ASN A 301 27.66 8.48 -20.06
C ASN A 301 27.48 9.64 -21.06
N PRO A 302 27.29 10.90 -20.62
CA PRO A 302 27.16 12.04 -21.53
C PRO A 302 28.41 12.29 -22.37
N GLU A 303 29.58 11.81 -21.91
CA GLU A 303 30.89 11.94 -22.57
C GLU A 303 31.23 10.69 -23.41
N TYR A 304 30.28 9.79 -23.65
CA TYR A 304 30.52 8.59 -24.43
C TYR A 304 30.89 8.93 -25.88
N ALA A 305 32.05 8.44 -26.32
CA ALA A 305 32.58 8.62 -27.66
C ALA A 305 32.99 7.25 -28.22
N PRO A 306 32.17 6.59 -29.06
CA PRO A 306 32.41 5.23 -29.54
C PRO A 306 33.70 5.10 -30.36
N ALA A 307 34.18 6.21 -30.95
CA ALA A 307 35.44 6.26 -31.69
C ALA A 307 36.70 6.26 -30.81
N VAL A 308 36.57 6.50 -29.49
CA VAL A 308 37.69 6.58 -28.55
C VAL A 308 37.85 5.25 -27.81
N LYS A 309 38.99 4.59 -28.00
CA LYS A 309 39.32 3.32 -27.33
C LYS A 309 39.29 3.50 -25.80
N GLY A 310 38.43 2.76 -25.12
CA GLY A 310 38.24 2.82 -23.66
C GLY A 310 37.11 3.75 -23.20
N SER A 311 36.38 4.40 -24.11
CA SER A 311 35.17 5.16 -23.73
C SER A 311 34.07 4.23 -23.23
N LYS A 312 33.59 4.46 -22.01
CA LYS A 312 32.52 3.66 -21.40
C LYS A 312 31.15 4.25 -21.77
N GLU A 313 30.28 3.40 -22.32
CA GLU A 313 28.89 3.73 -22.68
C GLU A 313 28.07 4.18 -21.45
N PHE A 314 28.34 3.57 -20.31
CA PHE A 314 27.67 3.83 -19.04
C PHE A 314 28.60 4.51 -18.04
N GLN A 315 28.02 5.39 -17.23
CA GLN A 315 28.67 6.06 -16.12
C GLN A 315 28.01 5.63 -14.80
N THR A 316 28.82 5.29 -13.81
CA THR A 316 28.39 5.12 -12.43
C THR A 316 28.48 6.44 -11.68
N VAL A 317 27.37 6.87 -11.09
CA VAL A 317 27.21 8.09 -10.28
C VAL A 317 26.56 7.72 -8.95
N ASN A 318 26.63 8.62 -7.96
CA ASN A 318 25.93 8.48 -6.68
C ASN A 318 26.11 7.11 -6.00
N ALA A 319 27.29 6.49 -6.14
CA ALA A 319 27.59 5.26 -5.42
C ALA A 319 27.68 5.56 -3.93
N THR A 320 27.39 4.61 -3.06
CA THR A 320 27.74 4.68 -1.64
C THR A 320 28.52 3.43 -1.30
N GLN A 321 29.85 3.55 -1.17
CA GLN A 321 30.65 2.46 -0.60
C GLN A 321 30.88 2.74 0.89
N ILE A 322 30.52 1.80 1.76
CA ILE A 322 30.88 1.89 3.18
C ILE A 322 32.27 1.30 3.35
N SER A 323 33.31 2.15 3.30
CA SER A 323 34.68 1.76 3.63
C SER A 323 34.80 1.43 5.13
N LYS A 324 35.50 0.34 5.47
CA LYS A 324 35.79 -0.09 6.86
C LYS A 324 36.74 0.86 7.62
N LYS A 325 37.38 1.83 6.96
CA LYS A 325 38.32 2.76 7.59
C LYS A 325 37.79 4.18 7.50
N THR A 326 37.47 4.75 8.65
CA THR A 326 37.19 6.17 8.91
C THR A 326 35.71 6.55 8.82
N HIS A 327 35.17 7.08 9.93
CA HIS A 327 33.90 7.82 10.02
C HIS A 327 33.95 9.15 9.24
N LYS A 328 34.21 9.08 7.93
CA LYS A 328 34.07 10.18 6.99
C LYS A 328 33.33 9.66 5.76
N VAL A 329 32.29 10.38 5.36
CA VAL A 329 31.73 10.31 4.00
C VAL A 329 32.84 10.77 3.07
N THR A 330 33.67 9.83 2.61
CA THR A 330 34.83 10.10 1.78
C THR A 330 34.47 9.63 0.37
N GLY A 331 34.74 10.47 -0.65
CA GLY A 331 34.28 10.29 -2.02
C GLY A 331 34.42 8.86 -2.57
N ASN A 332 33.36 8.39 -3.21
CA ASN A 332 33.18 6.99 -3.59
C ASN A 332 34.13 6.57 -4.73
N THR A 333 34.97 5.59 -4.46
CA THR A 333 35.75 4.83 -5.46
C THR A 333 35.01 3.53 -5.78
N THR A 334 35.06 3.03 -7.02
CA THR A 334 34.65 1.64 -7.32
C THR A 334 35.65 0.64 -6.73
N ALA A 335 35.39 -0.68 -6.75
CA ALA A 335 36.36 -1.65 -6.22
C ALA A 335 37.68 -1.66 -7.02
N GLU A 336 37.65 -1.22 -8.29
CA GLU A 336 38.84 -0.93 -9.11
C GLU A 336 39.45 0.47 -8.89
N GLY A 337 39.01 1.23 -7.88
CA GLY A 337 39.60 2.54 -7.55
C GLY A 337 39.28 3.66 -8.55
N THR A 338 38.27 3.50 -9.40
CA THR A 338 37.92 4.53 -10.40
C THR A 338 37.16 5.68 -9.73
N ASN A 339 37.61 6.93 -9.96
CA ASN A 339 36.96 8.14 -9.46
C ASN A 339 35.52 8.25 -10.01
N THR A 340 34.51 8.21 -9.12
CA THR A 340 33.12 8.51 -9.50
C THR A 340 32.87 10.01 -9.45
N LYS A 341 32.16 10.59 -10.44
CA LYS A 341 31.76 12.01 -10.37
C LYS A 341 30.75 12.17 -9.23
N THR A 342 31.12 13.03 -8.29
CA THR A 342 30.58 13.16 -6.94
C THR A 342 29.21 13.83 -6.99
N LYS A 343 28.17 13.13 -6.51
CA LYS A 343 26.81 13.65 -6.30
C LYS A 343 26.21 14.39 -7.52
N VAL A 344 25.65 13.62 -8.45
CA VAL A 344 24.91 14.13 -9.59
C VAL A 344 23.45 14.35 -9.18
N ASP A 345 22.92 15.54 -9.43
CA ASP A 345 21.47 15.78 -9.34
C ASP A 345 20.75 15.03 -10.48
N LEU A 346 19.78 14.21 -10.08
CA LEU A 346 18.98 13.36 -10.96
C LEU A 346 17.49 13.76 -10.90
N SER A 347 17.18 14.97 -10.43
CA SER A 347 15.82 15.50 -10.34
C SER A 347 15.05 15.46 -11.67
N THR A 348 15.75 15.56 -12.80
CA THR A 348 15.17 15.49 -14.16
C THR A 348 15.16 14.08 -14.75
N TYR A 349 15.74 13.10 -14.06
CA TYR A 349 15.85 11.72 -14.54
C TYR A 349 14.66 10.87 -14.08
N THR A 350 14.27 9.90 -14.91
CA THR A 350 13.47 8.76 -14.44
C THR A 350 14.39 7.81 -13.70
N ILE A 351 14.27 7.74 -12.37
CA ILE A 351 15.10 6.87 -11.54
C ILE A 351 14.38 5.54 -11.32
N VAL A 352 14.98 4.46 -11.81
CA VAL A 352 14.45 3.11 -11.66
C VAL A 352 15.26 2.34 -10.63
N PRO A 353 14.64 1.82 -9.56
CA PRO A 353 15.35 1.00 -8.60
C PRO A 353 15.61 -0.40 -9.17
N TYR A 354 16.85 -0.87 -9.05
CA TYR A 354 17.25 -2.26 -9.24
C TYR A 354 17.80 -2.79 -7.92
N MET A 355 17.46 -4.01 -7.52
CA MET A 355 18.04 -4.67 -6.36
C MET A 355 18.66 -5.98 -6.81
N SER A 356 19.95 -6.16 -6.54
CA SER A 356 20.64 -7.38 -6.89
C SER A 356 20.05 -8.58 -6.14
N PRO A 357 19.84 -9.71 -6.84
CA PRO A 357 19.47 -10.97 -6.22
C PRO A 357 20.64 -11.62 -5.48
N ASN A 358 21.87 -11.23 -5.82
CA ASN A 358 23.07 -11.95 -5.42
C ASN A 358 23.58 -11.43 -4.08
N MET A 359 23.89 -12.36 -3.19
CA MET A 359 24.48 -12.04 -1.89
C MET A 359 25.99 -11.86 -2.01
N LYS A 360 26.56 -11.05 -1.12
CA LYS A 360 28.00 -10.85 -0.98
C LYS A 360 28.67 -10.35 -2.27
N ILE A 361 27.92 -9.64 -3.11
CA ILE A 361 28.48 -9.08 -4.34
C ILE A 361 29.29 -7.84 -4.04
N ASN A 362 30.23 -7.55 -4.94
CA ASN A 362 31.01 -6.33 -4.90
C ASN A 362 30.36 -5.24 -5.77
N SER A 363 30.93 -4.03 -5.69
CA SER A 363 30.44 -2.87 -6.44
C SER A 363 30.41 -3.09 -7.95
N ASP A 364 31.40 -3.80 -8.49
CA ASP A 364 31.53 -3.95 -9.95
C ASP A 364 30.48 -4.90 -10.50
N LYS A 365 30.21 -6.01 -9.79
CA LYS A 365 29.13 -6.93 -10.14
C LYS A 365 27.76 -6.26 -10.06
N LEU A 366 27.53 -5.40 -9.06
CA LEU A 366 26.29 -4.63 -8.98
C LEU A 366 26.15 -3.69 -10.17
N VAL A 367 27.22 -3.01 -10.58
CA VAL A 367 27.22 -2.14 -11.76
C VAL A 367 26.89 -2.92 -13.02
N GLU A 368 27.49 -4.10 -13.24
CA GLU A 368 27.19 -4.97 -14.38
C GLU A 368 25.70 -5.33 -14.45
N GLU A 369 25.14 -5.82 -13.34
CA GLU A 369 23.73 -6.19 -13.28
C GLU A 369 22.80 -4.98 -13.49
N THR A 370 23.20 -3.82 -12.97
CA THR A 370 22.45 -2.57 -13.12
C THR A 370 22.47 -2.08 -14.58
N ILE A 371 23.60 -2.25 -15.28
CA ILE A 371 23.72 -1.95 -16.72
C ILE A 371 22.85 -2.92 -17.53
N GLU A 372 22.88 -4.21 -17.21
CA GLU A 372 22.04 -5.21 -17.88
C GLU A 372 20.55 -4.90 -17.67
N TYR A 373 20.17 -4.52 -16.45
CA TYR A 373 18.82 -4.06 -16.16
C TYR A 373 18.45 -2.81 -16.98
N PHE A 374 19.33 -1.81 -17.03
CA PHE A 374 19.14 -0.60 -17.82
C PHE A 374 18.87 -0.94 -19.29
N ARG A 375 19.68 -1.81 -19.90
CA ARG A 375 19.57 -2.18 -21.31
C ARG A 375 18.26 -2.89 -21.64
N ASN A 376 17.73 -3.65 -20.69
CA ASN A 376 16.47 -4.38 -20.84
C ASN A 376 15.26 -3.57 -20.35
N TYR A 377 15.45 -2.34 -19.85
CA TYR A 377 14.38 -1.52 -19.33
C TYR A 377 13.43 -1.08 -20.46
N ASN A 378 12.13 -1.30 -20.28
CA ASN A 378 11.14 -0.84 -21.24
C ASN A 378 10.95 0.68 -21.15
N LEU A 379 11.51 1.40 -22.13
CA LEU A 379 11.49 2.86 -22.22
C LEU A 379 10.09 3.45 -22.49
N ASN A 380 9.13 2.60 -22.89
CA ASN A 380 7.74 3.00 -23.10
C ASN A 380 6.98 2.80 -21.79
N GLY A 381 6.98 3.83 -20.95
CA GLY A 381 6.25 3.87 -19.69
C GLY A 381 4.89 4.57 -19.83
N ILE A 382 4.08 4.44 -18.78
CA ILE A 382 2.96 5.34 -18.54
C ILE A 382 3.18 6.03 -17.20
N THR A 383 2.70 7.26 -17.08
CA THR A 383 2.66 7.97 -15.80
C THR A 383 1.27 8.56 -15.60
N GLY A 384 0.94 8.94 -14.37
CA GLY A 384 -0.36 9.45 -13.99
C GLY A 384 -1.21 8.38 -13.29
N HIS A 385 -2.51 8.64 -13.30
CA HIS A 385 -3.50 7.82 -12.60
C HIS A 385 -4.71 7.57 -13.50
N LEU A 386 -5.46 6.54 -13.14
CA LEU A 386 -6.72 6.18 -13.77
C LEU A 386 -7.80 6.26 -12.70
N THR A 387 -8.89 6.98 -12.97
CA THR A 387 -10.05 6.99 -12.08
C THR A 387 -11.09 6.03 -12.63
N LEU A 388 -11.41 5.02 -11.83
CA LEU A 388 -12.36 3.97 -12.14
C LEU A 388 -13.67 4.20 -11.39
N PHE A 389 -14.75 3.61 -11.90
CA PHE A 389 -15.91 3.33 -11.07
C PHE A 389 -15.53 2.32 -9.97
N GLY A 390 -16.19 2.40 -8.81
CA GLY A 390 -15.84 1.56 -7.66
C GLY A 390 -16.26 0.08 -7.76
N ASP A 391 -16.82 -0.36 -8.87
CA ASP A 391 -17.37 -1.70 -9.06
C ASP A 391 -16.30 -2.81 -9.04
N LEU A 392 -15.05 -2.52 -9.45
CA LEU A 392 -13.97 -3.51 -9.43
C LEU A 392 -13.48 -3.84 -8.01
N ALA A 393 -13.51 -2.88 -7.08
CA ALA A 393 -12.96 -3.00 -5.72
C ALA A 393 -11.50 -3.51 -5.72
N LEU A 394 -10.64 -2.82 -6.47
CA LEU A 394 -9.22 -3.17 -6.58
C LEU A 394 -8.50 -2.95 -5.25
N ASN A 395 -7.62 -3.89 -4.91
CA ASN A 395 -6.62 -3.78 -3.85
C ASN A 395 -5.26 -3.35 -4.42
N THR A 396 -4.30 -3.04 -3.55
CA THR A 396 -2.92 -2.78 -3.97
C THR A 396 -2.16 -4.08 -4.25
N ALA A 397 -1.01 -3.98 -4.93
CA ALA A 397 -0.15 -5.11 -5.28
C ALA A 397 -0.81 -6.20 -6.16
N VAL A 398 -1.94 -5.88 -6.80
CA VAL A 398 -2.60 -6.73 -7.81
C VAL A 398 -2.21 -6.32 -9.22
N GLN A 399 -2.30 -7.25 -10.17
CA GLN A 399 -2.08 -6.96 -11.58
C GLN A 399 -3.38 -6.55 -12.27
N VAL A 400 -3.32 -5.51 -13.09
CA VAL A 400 -4.43 -5.06 -13.94
C VAL A 400 -4.01 -5.11 -15.41
N GLU A 401 -4.93 -5.54 -16.27
CA GLU A 401 -4.77 -5.47 -17.72
C GLU A 401 -5.60 -4.29 -18.26
N LEU A 402 -4.92 -3.30 -18.85
CA LEU A 402 -5.56 -2.19 -19.53
C LEU A 402 -5.97 -2.61 -20.94
N ILE A 403 -7.26 -2.41 -21.27
CA ILE A 403 -7.84 -2.75 -22.57
C ILE A 403 -8.59 -1.54 -23.13
N ASP A 404 -7.99 -0.89 -24.12
CA ASP A 404 -8.58 0.17 -24.92
C ASP A 404 -8.46 -0.20 -26.41
N ASP A 405 -9.58 -0.59 -27.02
CA ASP A 405 -9.62 -0.92 -28.45
C ASP A 405 -9.49 0.32 -29.35
N ARG A 406 -9.80 1.52 -28.82
CA ARG A 406 -9.73 2.78 -29.58
C ARG A 406 -8.33 3.38 -29.50
N ASN A 407 -7.66 3.30 -28.36
CA ASN A 407 -6.31 3.84 -28.14
C ASN A 407 -5.35 2.81 -27.54
N PRO A 408 -4.97 1.76 -28.29
CA PRO A 408 -4.25 0.59 -27.77
C PRO A 408 -2.83 0.86 -27.27
N SER A 409 -2.31 2.06 -27.52
CA SER A 409 -0.98 2.52 -27.12
C SER A 409 -0.63 2.30 -25.64
N LYS A 410 -1.64 2.31 -24.74
CA LYS A 410 -1.51 2.11 -23.29
C LYS A 410 -1.95 0.73 -22.82
N ASN A 411 -2.39 -0.16 -23.73
CA ASN A 411 -2.81 -1.51 -23.34
C ASN A 411 -1.62 -2.27 -22.77
N GLY A 412 -1.83 -3.12 -21.77
CA GLY A 412 -0.75 -3.86 -21.14
C GLY A 412 -1.09 -4.29 -19.73
N ILE A 413 -0.17 -5.04 -19.12
CA ILE A 413 -0.31 -5.50 -17.74
C ILE A 413 0.52 -4.59 -16.83
N TYR A 414 -0.09 -4.13 -15.74
CA TYR A 414 0.47 -3.17 -14.79
C TYR A 414 0.29 -3.69 -13.36
N LEU A 415 1.18 -3.29 -12.45
CA LEU A 415 1.01 -3.50 -11.01
C LEU A 415 0.33 -2.27 -10.40
N VAL A 416 -0.71 -2.48 -9.62
CA VAL A 416 -1.39 -1.41 -8.87
C VAL A 416 -0.55 -1.03 -7.65
N GLU A 417 -0.08 0.22 -7.61
CA GLU A 417 0.76 0.72 -6.52
C GLU A 417 -0.03 1.30 -5.35
N GLU A 418 -1.01 2.10 -5.69
CA GLU A 418 -1.80 2.89 -4.75
C GLU A 418 -3.23 2.91 -5.25
N VAL A 419 -4.16 2.82 -4.31
CA VAL A 419 -5.60 2.89 -4.55
C VAL A 419 -6.16 3.92 -3.57
N THR A 420 -6.72 5.00 -4.10
CA THR A 420 -7.53 5.95 -3.34
C THR A 420 -8.99 5.70 -3.68
N THR A 421 -9.74 5.19 -2.71
CA THR A 421 -11.18 4.94 -2.85
C THR A 421 -11.96 6.10 -2.26
N THR A 422 -12.84 6.71 -3.04
CA THR A 422 -13.73 7.79 -2.61
C THR A 422 -15.18 7.37 -2.73
N PHE A 423 -16.00 7.66 -1.73
CA PHE A 423 -17.44 7.39 -1.72
C PHE A 423 -18.19 8.53 -1.05
N GLY A 424 -19.22 9.07 -1.68
CA GLY A 424 -20.03 10.12 -1.10
C GLY A 424 -20.95 10.76 -2.11
N THR A 425 -21.23 12.06 -1.94
CA THR A 425 -22.10 12.84 -2.83
C THR A 425 -21.60 12.91 -4.28
N SER A 426 -20.29 12.75 -4.49
CA SER A 426 -19.66 12.72 -5.82
C SER A 426 -19.63 11.32 -6.46
N GLY A 427 -20.28 10.34 -5.83
CA GLY A 427 -20.32 8.95 -6.29
C GLY A 427 -19.27 8.06 -5.64
N TYR A 428 -19.08 6.87 -6.21
CA TYR A 428 -18.10 5.87 -5.78
C TYR A 428 -17.03 5.67 -6.86
N ARG A 429 -15.78 6.00 -6.53
CA ARG A 429 -14.63 5.93 -7.44
C ARG A 429 -13.42 5.28 -6.79
N GLN A 430 -12.59 4.64 -7.63
CA GLN A 430 -11.25 4.21 -7.25
C GLN A 430 -10.23 4.87 -8.17
N LYS A 431 -9.38 5.73 -7.63
CA LYS A 431 -8.22 6.28 -8.33
C LYS A 431 -7.03 5.37 -8.10
N ILE A 432 -6.46 4.84 -9.18
CA ILE A 432 -5.32 3.91 -9.13
C ILE A 432 -4.06 4.53 -9.73
N THR A 433 -2.92 4.28 -9.08
CA THR A 433 -1.58 4.63 -9.59
C THR A 433 -0.92 3.37 -10.16
N ILE A 434 -0.53 3.42 -11.44
CA ILE A 434 0.03 2.28 -12.19
C ILE A 434 1.33 2.69 -12.90
N PRO A 435 2.46 2.77 -12.19
CA PRO A 435 3.66 3.47 -12.66
C PRO A 435 4.48 2.70 -13.69
N TYR A 436 4.33 1.37 -13.80
CA TYR A 436 5.19 0.55 -14.67
C TYR A 436 4.41 -0.54 -15.40
N ARG A 437 4.67 -0.66 -16.70
CA ARG A 437 4.15 -1.73 -17.55
C ARG A 437 5.00 -2.98 -17.38
N ILE A 438 4.43 -4.02 -16.77
CA ILE A 438 5.08 -5.32 -16.56
C ILE A 438 5.27 -6.03 -17.90
N SER A 439 4.24 -6.06 -18.74
CA SER A 439 4.28 -6.74 -20.04
C SER A 439 3.25 -6.16 -21.02
N LYS A 440 3.36 -6.57 -22.29
CA LYS A 440 2.32 -6.32 -23.28
C LYS A 440 1.12 -7.23 -23.05
N SER A 441 -0.07 -6.78 -23.45
CA SER A 441 -1.27 -7.62 -23.40
C SER A 441 -1.11 -8.84 -24.31
N PRO A 442 -1.59 -10.02 -23.91
CA PRO A 442 -1.58 -11.20 -24.77
C PRO A 442 -2.49 -10.94 -25.99
N GLY A 443 -1.89 -10.75 -27.18
CA GLY A 443 -2.65 -10.54 -28.42
C GLY A 443 -2.40 -9.22 -29.17
N THR A 444 -1.46 -8.38 -28.71
CA THR A 444 -1.03 -7.14 -29.41
C THR A 444 0.45 -7.11 -29.74
#